data_AF-A0A1D2X801-F1
#
_entry.id   AF-A0A1D2X801-F1
#
_cell.length_a   1.000
_cell.length_b   1.000
_cell.length_c   1.000
_cell.angle_alpha   90.00
_cell.angle_beta   90.00
_cell.angle_gamma   90.00
#
_symmetry.space_group_name_H-M   'P 1'
#
loop_
_entity.id
_entity.type
_entity.pdbx_description
1 polymer ?
#
loop_
_entity_poly.entity_id
_entity_poly.type
_entity_poly.pdbx_seq_one_letter_code
_entity_poly.pdbx_strand_id
1 'polypeptide(L)' 'MMPEMDGYEATRNIRECGQSYARIPIIACTANVTEIDRHTCQEAGMDDFIEKPLTVAAMTELLQNWSNKING' A
#
# COMPACT_ATOMS: atom_id res chain seq x y z
N MET A 1 7.52 7.82 11.34
CA MET A 1 6.12 7.53 11.73
C MET A 1 5.25 8.69 11.31
N MET A 2 4.00 8.43 10.95
CA MET A 2 3.02 9.49 10.70
C MET A 2 2.49 9.99 12.05
N PRO A 3 2.43 11.32 12.28
CA PRO A 3 2.21 11.87 13.62
C PRO A 3 0.73 11.92 14.07
N GLU A 4 -0.23 11.91 13.14
CA GLU A 4 -1.65 12.11 13.45
C GLU A 4 -2.49 10.84 13.25
N MET A 5 -2.18 10.05 12.22
CA MET A 5 -2.85 8.79 11.89
C MET A 5 -1.82 7.77 11.44
N ASP A 6 -2.11 6.49 11.55
CA ASP A 6 -1.25 5.44 10.99
C ASP A 6 -1.64 5.09 9.54
N GLY A 7 -0.82 4.25 8.89
CA GLY A 7 -1.05 3.88 7.50
C GLY A 7 -2.33 3.05 7.30
N TYR A 8 -2.74 2.29 8.32
CA TYR A 8 -3.94 1.47 8.26
C TYR A 8 -5.19 2.33 8.32
N GLU A 9 -5.23 3.31 9.22
CA GLU A 9 -6.31 4.29 9.32
C GLU A 9 -6.42 5.15 8.06
N ALA A 10 -5.29 5.65 7.55
CA ALA A 10 -5.27 6.38 6.28
C ALA A 10 -5.85 5.55 5.13
N THR A 11 -5.50 4.26 5.05
CA THR A 11 -6.02 3.34 4.03
C THR A 11 -7.52 3.16 4.15
N ARG A 12 -8.04 2.89 5.36
CA ARG A 12 -9.49 2.76 5.59
C ARG A 12 -10.25 4.01 5.16
N ASN A 13 -9.75 5.18 5.55
CA ASN A 13 -10.36 6.46 5.17
C ASN A 13 -10.39 6.65 3.64
N ILE A 14 -9.30 6.30 2.92
CA ILE A 14 -9.26 6.35 1.44
C ILE A 14 -10.29 5.40 0.83
N ARG A 15 -10.47 4.19 1.38
CA ARG A 15 -11.48 3.23 0.89
C ARG A 15 -12.91 3.71 1.13
N GLU A 16 -13.14 4.47 2.20
CA GLU A 16 -14.45 5.07 2.51
C GLU A 16 -14.80 6.29 1.64
N CYS A 17 -13.81 6.95 1.01
CA CYS A 17 -14.03 8.10 0.12
C CYS A 17 -14.83 7.79 -1.18
N GLY A 18 -15.19 6.53 -1.43
CA GLY A 18 -16.13 6.15 -2.50
C GLY A 18 -15.48 5.49 -3.73
N GLN A 19 -16.31 5.20 -4.74
CA GLN A 19 -15.97 4.32 -5.88
C GLN A 19 -14.74 4.76 -6.67
N SER A 20 -14.49 6.07 -6.81
CA SER A 20 -13.32 6.59 -7.53
C SER A 20 -12.00 6.27 -6.83
N TYR A 21 -12.00 6.09 -5.51
CA TYR A 21 -10.80 5.81 -4.70
C TYR A 21 -10.69 4.33 -4.30
N ALA A 22 -11.80 3.59 -4.35
CA ALA A 22 -11.86 2.18 -4.00
C ALA A 22 -10.94 1.28 -4.85
N ARG A 23 -10.50 1.74 -6.03
CA ARG A 23 -9.65 0.99 -6.96
C ARG A 23 -8.23 1.52 -7.09
N ILE A 24 -7.89 2.61 -6.41
CA ILE A 24 -6.51 3.13 -6.45
C ILE A 24 -5.61 2.15 -5.70
N PRO A 25 -4.50 1.68 -6.29
CA PRO A 25 -3.57 0.81 -5.58
C PRO A 25 -2.97 1.52 -4.36
N ILE A 26 -3.02 0.88 -3.19
CA ILE A 26 -2.39 1.35 -1.97
C ILE A 26 -1.32 0.34 -1.56
N ILE A 27 -0.07 0.76 -1.54
CA ILE A 27 1.08 -0.09 -1.25
C ILE A 27 1.66 0.30 0.11
N ALA A 28 1.65 -0.65 1.04
CA ALA A 28 2.25 -0.50 2.36
C ALA A 28 3.76 -0.33 2.26
N CYS A 29 4.34 0.53 3.10
CA CYS A 29 5.78 0.72 3.13
C CYS A 29 6.28 0.40 4.54
N THR A 30 6.86 -0.79 4.76
CA THR A 30 7.15 -1.31 6.11
C THR A 30 8.64 -1.56 6.33
N ALA A 31 9.11 -1.40 7.58
CA ALA A 31 10.50 -1.73 7.96
C ALA A 31 10.72 -3.23 8.23
N ASN A 32 9.64 -4.02 8.31
CA ASN A 32 9.69 -5.46 8.44
C ASN A 32 8.37 -6.04 7.89
N VAL A 33 8.43 -7.06 7.03
CA VAL A 33 7.21 -7.73 6.55
C VAL A 33 7.01 -8.99 7.37
N THR A 34 6.25 -8.88 8.46
CA THR A 34 5.78 -10.07 9.16
C THR A 34 4.47 -10.59 8.54
N GLU A 35 4.14 -11.85 8.80
CA GLU A 35 2.85 -12.41 8.36
C GLU A 35 1.65 -11.68 9.00
N ILE A 36 1.83 -11.20 10.24
CA ILE A 36 0.85 -10.37 10.93
C ILE A 36 0.66 -9.03 10.20
N ASP A 37 1.75 -8.39 9.77
CA ASP A 37 1.69 -7.14 9.01
C ASP A 37 0.94 -7.33 7.68
N ARG A 38 1.13 -8.47 7.00
CA ARG A 38 0.39 -8.78 5.76
C ARG A 38 -1.11 -8.86 6.00
N HIS A 39 -1.54 -9.56 7.05
CA HIS A 39 -2.96 -9.70 7.37
C HIS A 39 -3.57 -8.33 7.70
N THR A 40 -2.93 -7.54 8.56
CA THR A 40 -3.42 -6.21 8.94
C THR A 40 -3.44 -5.24 7.76
N CYS A 41 -2.45 -5.30 6.86
CA CYS A 41 -2.45 -4.52 5.63
C CYS A 41 -3.64 -4.87 4.73
N GLN A 42 -3.90 -6.18 4.55
CA GLN A 42 -5.03 -6.65 3.74
C GLN A 42 -6.38 -6.25 4.33
N GLU A 43 -6.57 -6.40 5.65
CA GLU A 43 -7.79 -5.97 6.35
C GLU A 43 -8.03 -4.46 6.26
N ALA A 44 -6.97 -3.65 6.28
CA ALA A 44 -7.08 -2.21 6.07
C ALA A 44 -7.45 -1.85 4.62
N GLY A 45 -7.30 -2.78 3.68
CA GLY A 45 -7.58 -2.58 2.25
C GLY A 45 -6.37 -2.18 1.42
N MET A 46 -5.15 -2.47 1.88
CA MET A 46 -3.91 -2.29 1.09
C MET A 46 -3.74 -3.45 0.11
N ASP A 47 -3.15 -3.15 -1.03
CA ASP A 47 -3.03 -4.08 -2.16
C ASP A 47 -1.68 -4.79 -2.23
N ASP A 48 -0.62 -4.18 -1.69
CA ASP A 48 0.74 -4.70 -1.74
C ASP A 48 1.61 -4.08 -0.64
N PHE A 49 2.88 -4.47 -0.57
CA PHE A 49 3.87 -3.92 0.36
C PHE A 49 5.25 -3.79 -0.28
N ILE A 50 6.05 -2.86 0.24
CA ILE A 50 7.47 -2.69 -0.10
C ILE A 50 8.28 -2.47 1.17
N GLU A 51 9.42 -3.14 1.25
CA GLU A 51 10.32 -3.06 2.41
C GLU A 51 11.13 -1.76 2.42
N LYS A 52 11.30 -1.21 3.62
CA LYS A 52 12.22 -0.13 3.94
C LYS A 52 13.56 -0.71 4.41
N PRO A 53 14.70 -0.12 4.03
CA PRO A 53 14.83 1.11 3.23
C PRO A 53 14.50 0.88 1.74
N LEU A 54 13.73 1.82 1.15
CA LEU A 54 13.36 1.72 -0.27
C LEU A 54 14.56 2.03 -1.15
N THR A 55 14.79 1.16 -2.14
CA THR A 55 15.70 1.45 -3.24
C THR A 55 14.91 1.97 -4.44
N VAL A 56 15.54 2.83 -5.25
CA VAL A 56 14.95 3.32 -6.50
C VAL A 56 14.61 2.17 -7.44
N ALA A 57 15.45 1.13 -7.48
CA ALA A 57 15.23 -0.06 -8.30
C ALA A 57 13.95 -0.80 -7.89
N ALA A 58 13.81 -1.14 -6.60
CA ALA A 58 12.63 -1.85 -6.09
C ALA A 58 11.34 -1.04 -6.29
N MET A 59 11.40 0.28 -6.07
CA MET A 59 10.25 1.15 -6.30
C MET A 59 9.88 1.24 -7.79
N THR A 60 10.87 1.29 -8.69
CA THR A 60 10.65 1.34 -10.13
C THR A 60 9.97 0.07 -10.63
N GLU A 61 10.46 -1.10 -10.21
CA GLU A 61 9.88 -2.40 -10.56
C GLU A 61 8.43 -2.52 -10.07
N LEU A 62 8.18 -2.16 -8.81
CA LEU A 62 6.85 -2.17 -8.22
C LEU A 62 5.87 -1.27 -9.01
N LEU A 63 6.29 -0.03 -9.33
CA LEU A 63 5.48 0.91 -10.09
C LEU A 63 5.21 0.41 -11.52
N GLN A 64 6.19 -0.21 -12.18
CA GLN A 64 6.00 -0.80 -13.50
C GLN A 64 4.99 -1.95 -13.46
N ASN A 65 5.10 -2.84 -12.48
CA ASN A 65 4.17 -3.96 -12.30
C ASN A 65 2.73 -3.47 -12.08
N TRP A 66 2.53 -2.48 -11.21
CA TRP A 66 1.22 -1.90 -10.94
C TRP A 66 0.68 -1.08 -12.10
N SER A 67 1.53 -0.32 -12.80
CA SER A 67 1.15 0.40 -14.02
C SER A 67 0.63 -0.55 -15.09
N ASN A 68 1.32 -1.67 -15.32
CA ASN A 68 0.88 -2.69 -16.28
C ASN A 68 -0.45 -3.33 -15.86
N LYS A 69 -0.64 -3.60 -14.56
CA LYS A 69 -1.89 -4.17 -14.02
C LYS A 69 -3.09 -3.22 -14.10
N ILE A 70 -2.86 -1.91 -14.04
CA ILE A 70 -3.93 -0.90 -14.20
C ILE A 70 -4.31 -0.71 -15.67
N ASN A 71 -3.32 -0.79 -16.58
CA ASN A 71 -3.53 -0.54 -18.01
C ASN A 71 -3.91 -1.78 -18.83
N GLY A 72 -3.76 -2.98 -18.27
CA GLY A 72 -4.17 -4.25 -18.88
C GLY A 72 -5.58 -4.65 -18.50
#